data_AF-A0A7W8DX04-F1
#
_entry.id   AF-A0A7W8DX04-F1
#
_cell.length_a   1.000
_cell.length_b   1.000
_cell.length_c   1.000
_cell.angle_alpha   90.00
_cell.angle_beta   90.00
_cell.angle_gamma   90.00
#
_symmetry.space_group_name_H-M   'P 1'
#
loop_
_entity.id
_entity.type
_entity.pdbx_description
1 polymer ?
#
loop_
_entity_poly.entity_id
_entity_poly.type
_entity_poly.pdbx_seq_one_letter_code
_entity_poly.pdbx_strand_id
1 'polypeptide(L)'
;MVHHLALALGGRPAARFADRLGLPVSNDTLLRTVRRYDRPPPPPPAVIGIDDWAWRRNHRYGTIICDLERRKTIALFPNREPSIAKAWLVEQPQIEIVARDRGGGYAQAAAQALPHAEQVADRWHLMENASHAFLDAVRKSMRQVRIAIGTATINPKLLTAAERLQYEGYLRREEANAVIRGLVSEGVSIKEIVRRTGHSRKLVRSVVRGQRTDIFRIRQTSLEPHLPWLEAQWDAGLRNGAELWRQLRLAGFGGGLRVVTEWATRRRRAEKAENGLGHAPAARTIVRLMTLERNNLTKAQTMTVAAIEERLPDLVEARDVVESFHEMLRRKSKDDLDAWIDRAAASLVASFANGVVRDRVAVQNAITSIWSNGQTEGQITKLKLIKRHVWTASALQAESFVA
;
A
#
# COMPACT_ATOMS: atom_id res chain seq x y z
N MET A 1 -32.40 -11.49 -27.22
CA MET A 1 -32.89 -10.58 -26.15
C MET A 1 -32.55 -11.06 -24.74
N VAL A 2 -33.05 -12.23 -24.29
CA VAL A 2 -32.80 -12.79 -22.94
C VAL A 2 -31.31 -12.86 -22.57
N HIS A 3 -30.46 -13.34 -23.48
CA HIS A 3 -29.00 -13.39 -23.28
C HIS A 3 -28.37 -12.00 -23.06
N HIS A 4 -28.75 -10.99 -23.84
CA HIS A 4 -28.23 -9.63 -23.69
C HIS A 4 -28.69 -8.97 -22.39
N LEU A 5 -29.94 -9.23 -21.96
CA LEU A 5 -30.45 -8.80 -20.66
C LEU A 5 -29.64 -9.43 -19.52
N ALA A 6 -29.37 -10.73 -19.60
CA ALA A 6 -28.57 -11.44 -18.61
C ALA A 6 -27.12 -10.92 -18.53
N LEU A 7 -26.49 -10.60 -19.67
CA LEU A 7 -25.14 -10.02 -19.70
C LEU A 7 -25.07 -8.60 -19.15
N ALA A 8 -26.08 -7.77 -19.42
CA ALA A 8 -26.08 -6.37 -19.02
C ALA A 8 -26.44 -6.17 -17.54
N LEU A 9 -27.43 -6.90 -17.04
CA LEU A 9 -28.02 -6.68 -15.72
C LEU A 9 -27.68 -7.79 -14.70
N GLY A 10 -27.15 -8.93 -15.16
CA GLY A 10 -26.95 -10.12 -14.33
C GLY A 10 -28.27 -10.81 -13.97
N GLY A 11 -28.21 -11.94 -13.27
CA GLY A 11 -29.35 -12.85 -13.05
C GLY A 11 -30.65 -12.20 -12.54
N ARG A 12 -30.80 -12.01 -11.22
CA ARG A 12 -32.04 -11.50 -10.61
C ARG A 12 -32.47 -10.10 -11.12
N PRO A 13 -31.57 -9.13 -11.32
CA PRO A 13 -31.97 -7.84 -11.89
C PRO A 13 -32.48 -7.95 -13.34
N ALA A 14 -31.87 -8.81 -14.18
CA ALA A 14 -32.39 -9.07 -15.52
C ALA A 14 -33.76 -9.76 -15.48
N ALA A 15 -34.01 -10.67 -14.53
CA ALA A 15 -35.30 -11.34 -14.37
C ALA A 15 -36.40 -10.33 -14.03
N ARG A 16 -36.15 -9.44 -13.06
CA ARG A 16 -37.09 -8.37 -12.67
C ARG A 16 -37.34 -7.37 -13.80
N PHE A 17 -36.32 -7.09 -14.61
CA PHE A 17 -36.47 -6.19 -15.75
C PHE A 17 -37.23 -6.87 -16.90
N ALA A 18 -36.95 -8.14 -17.19
CA ALA A 18 -37.64 -8.91 -18.22
C ALA A 18 -39.13 -9.08 -17.92
N ASP A 19 -39.49 -9.29 -16.64
CA ASP A 19 -40.87 -9.33 -16.17
C ASP A 19 -41.63 -8.02 -16.47
N ARG A 20 -41.01 -6.87 -16.21
CA ARG A 20 -41.58 -5.54 -16.54
C ARG A 20 -41.73 -5.29 -18.05
N LEU A 21 -40.99 -6.01 -18.88
CA LEU A 21 -41.11 -5.95 -20.34
C LEU A 21 -42.12 -6.96 -20.89
N GLY A 22 -42.87 -7.68 -20.04
CA GLY A 22 -43.82 -8.71 -20.46
C GLY A 22 -43.16 -10.01 -20.93
N LEU A 23 -41.91 -10.25 -20.55
CA LEU A 23 -41.10 -11.40 -20.94
C LEU A 23 -40.61 -12.14 -19.69
N PRO A 24 -41.49 -12.90 -19.01
CA PRO A 24 -41.12 -13.57 -17.77
C PRO A 24 -40.04 -14.63 -18.03
N VAL A 25 -38.84 -14.40 -17.49
CA VAL A 25 -37.73 -15.34 -17.55
C VAL A 25 -37.10 -15.48 -16.18
N SER A 26 -36.91 -16.73 -15.73
CA SER A 26 -36.30 -17.00 -14.44
C SER A 26 -34.82 -16.62 -14.39
N ASN A 27 -34.34 -16.27 -13.19
CA ASN A 27 -32.92 -16.04 -12.91
C ASN A 27 -32.05 -17.19 -13.43
N ASP A 28 -32.46 -18.43 -13.21
CA ASP A 28 -31.69 -19.61 -13.59
C ASP A 28 -31.65 -19.78 -15.10
N THR A 29 -32.72 -19.44 -15.81
CA THR A 29 -32.74 -19.43 -17.28
C THR A 29 -31.81 -18.36 -17.83
N LEU A 30 -31.83 -17.15 -17.27
CA LEU A 30 -30.91 -16.06 -17.65
C LEU A 30 -29.44 -16.48 -17.46
N LEU A 31 -29.09 -17.02 -16.30
CA LEU A 31 -27.73 -17.47 -16.03
C LEU A 31 -27.33 -18.67 -16.89
N ARG A 32 -28.26 -19.58 -17.16
CA ARG A 32 -28.05 -20.69 -18.08
C ARG A 32 -27.80 -20.18 -19.50
N THR A 33 -28.48 -19.13 -19.96
CA THR A 33 -28.20 -18.52 -21.28
C THR A 33 -26.85 -17.80 -21.34
N VAL A 34 -26.32 -17.32 -20.21
CA VAL A 34 -24.95 -16.78 -20.16
C VAL A 34 -23.92 -17.93 -20.16
N ARG A 35 -24.18 -19.00 -19.40
CA ARG A 35 -23.28 -20.17 -19.32
C ARG A 35 -23.25 -21.01 -20.60
N ARG A 36 -24.38 -21.11 -21.31
CA ARG A 36 -24.51 -21.81 -22.60
C ARG A 36 -24.01 -21.01 -23.78
N TYR A 37 -23.74 -19.71 -23.59
CA TYR A 37 -23.15 -18.92 -24.65
C TYR A 37 -21.68 -19.30 -24.78
N ASP A 38 -21.42 -20.20 -25.70
CA ASP A 38 -20.08 -20.62 -26.03
C ASP A 38 -19.39 -19.46 -26.73
N ARG A 39 -18.45 -18.82 -26.03
CA ARG A 39 -17.62 -17.81 -26.65
C ARG A 39 -16.54 -18.54 -27.42
N PRO A 40 -16.31 -18.20 -28.70
CA PRO A 40 -15.12 -18.72 -29.37
C PRO A 40 -13.90 -18.39 -28.50
N PRO A 41 -12.95 -19.35 -28.36
CA PRO A 41 -11.77 -19.13 -27.56
C PRO A 41 -11.09 -17.84 -28.04
N PRO A 42 -10.64 -16.98 -27.11
CA PRO A 42 -9.93 -15.77 -27.51
C PRO A 42 -8.70 -16.17 -28.34
N PRO A 43 -8.31 -15.35 -29.33
CA PRO A 43 -7.06 -15.59 -30.03
C PRO A 43 -5.91 -15.72 -29.00
N PRO A 44 -4.99 -16.69 -29.20
CA PRO A 44 -3.88 -16.90 -28.29
C PRO A 44 -3.08 -15.60 -28.04
N PRO A 45 -2.86 -15.20 -26.78
CA PRO A 45 -2.13 -13.97 -26.47
C PRO A 45 -0.62 -14.18 -26.59
N ALA A 46 0.11 -13.19 -27.11
CA ALA A 46 1.59 -13.17 -27.02
C ALA A 46 2.05 -12.47 -25.74
N VAL A 47 1.27 -11.51 -25.24
CA VAL A 47 1.60 -10.73 -24.05
C VAL A 47 0.49 -10.82 -23.01
N ILE A 48 0.84 -11.27 -21.81
CA ILE A 48 -0.10 -11.38 -20.70
C ILE A 48 0.32 -10.58 -19.46
N GLY A 49 -0.67 -10.23 -18.66
CA GLY A 49 -0.50 -9.73 -17.31
C GLY A 49 -1.14 -10.69 -16.32
N ILE A 50 -0.44 -10.97 -15.22
CA ILE A 50 -0.89 -11.87 -14.16
C ILE A 50 -0.86 -11.15 -12.81
N ASP A 51 -1.95 -11.29 -12.04
CA ASP A 51 -2.05 -10.66 -10.73
C ASP A 51 -3.07 -11.36 -9.82
N ASP A 52 -3.06 -10.99 -8.54
CA ASP A 52 -4.03 -11.39 -7.54
C ASP A 52 -5.28 -10.50 -7.60
N TRP A 53 -6.45 -11.12 -7.56
CA TRP A 53 -7.72 -10.41 -7.39
C TRP A 53 -8.44 -10.90 -6.13
N ALA A 54 -9.10 -9.99 -5.41
CA ALA A 54 -9.78 -10.32 -4.17
C ALA A 54 -11.28 -10.59 -4.41
N TRP A 55 -11.73 -11.82 -4.16
CA TRP A 55 -13.16 -12.16 -4.06
C TRP A 55 -13.80 -11.39 -2.91
N ARG A 56 -13.19 -11.45 -1.73
CA ARG A 56 -13.54 -10.65 -0.56
C ARG A 56 -12.23 -10.17 0.06
N ARG A 57 -12.09 -8.84 0.18
CA ARG A 57 -10.87 -8.20 0.68
C ARG A 57 -10.45 -8.84 2.01
N ASN A 58 -9.20 -9.27 2.13
CA ASN A 58 -8.63 -9.97 3.28
C ASN A 58 -9.15 -11.39 3.59
N HIS A 59 -9.93 -12.02 2.69
CA HIS A 59 -10.43 -13.39 2.93
C HIS A 59 -10.01 -14.37 1.84
N ARG A 60 -10.36 -14.08 0.58
CA ARG A 60 -10.13 -15.02 -0.53
C ARG A 60 -9.60 -14.27 -1.73
N TYR A 61 -8.44 -14.71 -2.21
CA TYR A 61 -7.75 -14.18 -3.38
C TYR A 61 -7.73 -15.25 -4.46
N GLY A 62 -7.95 -14.82 -5.70
CA GLY A 62 -7.81 -15.63 -6.90
C GLY A 62 -6.74 -15.05 -7.83
N THR A 63 -6.34 -15.78 -8.85
CA THR A 63 -5.46 -15.28 -9.92
C THR A 63 -6.31 -14.74 -11.08
N ILE A 64 -5.91 -13.62 -11.66
CA ILE A 64 -6.45 -13.09 -12.91
C ILE A 64 -5.35 -13.06 -13.96
N ILE A 65 -5.67 -13.45 -15.19
CA ILE A 65 -4.78 -13.33 -16.34
C ILE A 65 -5.47 -12.49 -17.40
N CYS A 66 -4.76 -11.48 -17.89
CA CYS A 66 -5.22 -10.56 -18.90
C CYS A 66 -4.32 -10.62 -20.13
N ASP A 67 -4.93 -10.65 -21.31
CA ASP A 67 -4.26 -10.30 -22.57
C ASP A 67 -4.01 -8.79 -22.55
N LEU A 68 -2.74 -8.39 -22.53
CA LEU A 68 -2.34 -6.98 -22.45
C LEU A 68 -2.52 -6.25 -23.78
N GLU A 69 -2.40 -6.96 -24.90
CA GLU A 69 -2.55 -6.40 -26.24
C GLU A 69 -4.00 -5.99 -26.48
N ARG A 70 -4.92 -6.92 -26.21
CA ARG A 70 -6.36 -6.74 -26.43
C ARG A 70 -7.07 -6.14 -25.23
N ARG A 71 -6.35 -5.95 -24.12
CA ARG A 71 -6.82 -5.39 -22.86
C ARG A 71 -8.03 -6.14 -22.30
N LYS A 72 -7.99 -7.48 -22.31
CA LYS A 72 -9.11 -8.35 -21.92
C LYS A 72 -8.68 -9.38 -20.89
N THR A 73 -9.52 -9.63 -19.90
CA THR A 73 -9.36 -10.81 -19.03
C THR A 73 -9.61 -12.09 -19.83
N ILE A 74 -8.66 -13.01 -19.77
CA ILE A 74 -8.67 -14.29 -20.51
C ILE A 74 -8.76 -15.50 -19.59
N ALA A 75 -8.31 -15.39 -18.33
CA ALA A 75 -8.50 -16.42 -17.33
C ALA A 75 -8.74 -15.82 -15.94
N LEU A 76 -9.55 -16.53 -15.14
CA LEU A 76 -9.86 -16.16 -13.77
C LEU A 76 -9.92 -17.41 -12.91
N PHE A 77 -8.98 -17.53 -11.96
CA PHE A 77 -8.87 -18.68 -11.08
C PHE A 77 -9.40 -18.36 -9.67
N PRO A 78 -9.97 -19.36 -8.98
CA PRO A 78 -10.62 -19.18 -7.68
C PRO A 78 -9.63 -19.02 -6.49
N ASN A 79 -8.36 -19.36 -6.69
CA ASN A 79 -7.28 -19.31 -5.70
C ASN A 79 -6.04 -18.64 -6.32
N ARG A 80 -5.07 -18.29 -5.46
CA ARG A 80 -3.81 -17.61 -5.82
C ARG A 80 -2.60 -18.55 -5.78
N GLU A 81 -2.84 -19.85 -5.89
CA GLU A 81 -1.76 -20.83 -5.76
C GLU A 81 -0.88 -20.79 -7.01
N PRO A 82 0.45 -20.64 -6.87
CA PRO A 82 1.35 -20.57 -8.03
C PRO A 82 1.27 -21.79 -8.96
N SER A 83 0.91 -22.95 -8.42
CA SER A 83 0.71 -24.20 -9.17
C SER A 83 -0.37 -24.08 -10.25
N ILE A 84 -1.44 -23.34 -9.99
CA ILE A 84 -2.56 -23.19 -10.94
C ILE A 84 -2.21 -22.24 -12.06
N ALA A 85 -1.53 -21.13 -11.73
CA ALA A 85 -0.95 -20.27 -12.75
C ALA A 85 0.04 -21.05 -13.63
N LYS A 86 0.92 -21.86 -13.02
CA LYS A 86 1.88 -22.70 -13.75
C LYS A 86 1.18 -23.67 -14.70
N ALA A 87 0.18 -24.41 -14.23
CA ALA A 87 -0.55 -25.39 -15.03
C ALA A 87 -1.17 -24.74 -16.28
N TRP A 88 -1.79 -23.57 -16.11
CA TRP A 88 -2.34 -22.82 -17.23
C TRP A 88 -1.24 -22.31 -18.18
N LEU A 89 -0.12 -21.79 -17.67
CA LEU A 89 0.96 -21.25 -18.49
C LEU A 89 1.64 -22.32 -19.36
N VAL A 90 1.74 -23.57 -18.88
CA VAL A 90 2.32 -24.69 -19.66
C VAL A 90 1.53 -24.95 -20.95
N GLU A 91 0.23 -24.69 -20.94
CA GLU A 91 -0.65 -24.85 -22.10
C GLU A 91 -0.58 -23.65 -23.07
N GLN A 92 0.24 -22.64 -22.79
CA GLN A 92 0.31 -21.38 -23.54
C GLN A 92 1.74 -21.06 -24.03
N PRO A 93 2.38 -21.95 -24.81
CA PRO A 93 3.78 -21.80 -25.21
C PRO A 93 4.03 -20.57 -26.10
N GLN A 94 2.99 -20.04 -26.76
CA GLN A 94 3.07 -18.86 -27.61
C GLN A 94 3.25 -17.54 -26.84
N ILE A 95 3.14 -17.54 -25.51
CA ILE A 95 3.34 -16.34 -24.70
C ILE A 95 4.83 -15.99 -24.72
N GLU A 96 5.12 -14.76 -25.12
CA GLU A 96 6.47 -14.20 -25.20
C GLU A 96 6.77 -13.28 -24.02
N ILE A 97 5.76 -12.63 -23.43
CA ILE A 97 5.92 -11.65 -22.36
C ILE A 97 4.91 -11.86 -21.24
N VAL A 98 5.41 -11.89 -20.00
CA VAL A 98 4.60 -12.01 -18.78
C VAL A 98 4.84 -10.79 -17.87
N ALA A 99 3.92 -9.84 -17.88
CA ALA A 99 3.90 -8.77 -16.88
C ALA A 99 3.31 -9.28 -15.56
N ARG A 100 4.00 -9.02 -14.45
CA ARG A 100 3.58 -9.51 -13.14
C ARG A 100 3.97 -8.57 -12.02
N ASP A 101 3.28 -8.70 -10.89
CA ASP A 101 3.80 -8.18 -9.62
C ASP A 101 5.12 -8.89 -9.23
N ARG A 102 5.84 -8.31 -8.28
CA ARG A 102 7.08 -8.79 -7.66
C ARG A 102 6.86 -9.93 -6.65
N GLY A 103 5.63 -10.42 -6.51
CA GLY A 103 5.33 -11.61 -5.72
C GLY A 103 6.07 -12.86 -6.26
N GLY A 104 6.85 -13.52 -5.40
CA GLY A 104 7.72 -14.62 -5.82
C GLY A 104 7.00 -15.85 -6.39
N GLY A 105 5.72 -16.04 -6.09
CA GLY A 105 4.93 -17.17 -6.58
C GLY A 105 4.76 -17.17 -8.10
N TYR A 106 4.28 -16.07 -8.66
CA TYR A 106 4.08 -15.95 -10.11
C TYR A 106 5.39 -15.90 -10.89
N ALA A 107 6.44 -15.32 -10.31
CA ALA A 107 7.77 -15.32 -10.91
C ALA A 107 8.30 -16.75 -11.14
N GLN A 108 8.17 -17.61 -10.13
CA GLN A 108 8.60 -19.01 -10.21
C GLN A 108 7.70 -19.81 -11.16
N ALA A 109 6.39 -19.58 -11.11
CA ALA A 109 5.44 -20.25 -12.01
C ALA A 109 5.75 -19.93 -13.48
N ALA A 110 5.96 -18.66 -13.82
CA ALA A 110 6.31 -18.22 -15.16
C ALA A 110 7.68 -18.77 -15.60
N ALA A 111 8.71 -18.69 -14.76
CA ALA A 111 10.04 -19.20 -15.09
C ALA A 111 10.06 -20.71 -15.37
N GLN A 112 9.22 -21.48 -14.67
CA GLN A 112 9.13 -22.93 -14.85
C GLN A 112 8.24 -23.34 -16.03
N ALA A 113 7.18 -22.59 -16.32
CA ALA A 113 6.23 -22.91 -17.38
C ALA A 113 6.65 -22.38 -18.76
N LEU A 114 7.26 -21.18 -18.79
CA LEU A 114 7.63 -20.46 -20.00
C LEU A 114 9.07 -19.92 -19.87
N PRO A 115 10.09 -20.78 -19.98
CA PRO A 115 11.50 -20.35 -19.81
C PRO A 115 11.96 -19.34 -20.86
N HIS A 116 11.33 -19.32 -22.04
CA HIS A 116 11.63 -18.39 -23.13
C HIS A 116 10.94 -17.03 -22.97
N ALA A 117 9.89 -16.94 -22.14
CA ALA A 117 9.11 -15.73 -22.01
C ALA A 117 9.82 -14.68 -21.14
N GLU A 118 9.86 -13.44 -21.63
CA GLU A 118 10.39 -12.31 -20.88
C GLU A 118 9.42 -11.94 -19.74
N GLN A 119 9.91 -11.97 -18.51
CA GLN A 119 9.15 -11.48 -17.39
C GLN A 119 9.35 -9.96 -17.25
N VAL A 120 8.28 -9.23 -17.02
CA VAL A 120 8.30 -7.77 -16.80
C VAL A 120 7.74 -7.47 -15.43
N ALA A 121 8.55 -6.89 -14.55
CA ALA A 121 8.09 -6.48 -13.23
C ALA A 121 7.16 -5.27 -13.34
N ASP A 122 6.14 -5.21 -12.49
CA ASP A 122 5.23 -4.08 -12.50
C ASP A 122 5.86 -2.80 -11.94
N ARG A 123 5.78 -1.72 -12.73
CA ARG A 123 6.40 -0.42 -12.40
C ARG A 123 5.78 0.22 -11.18
N TRP A 124 4.45 0.10 -11.01
CA TRP A 124 3.79 0.69 -9.85
C TRP A 124 4.31 0.06 -8.56
N HIS A 125 4.41 -1.27 -8.51
CA HIS A 125 5.00 -1.98 -7.38
C HIS A 125 6.49 -1.66 -7.18
N LEU A 126 7.25 -1.41 -8.25
CA LEU A 126 8.64 -0.95 -8.13
C LEU A 126 8.73 0.43 -7.47
N MET A 127 7.90 1.38 -7.91
CA MET A 127 7.86 2.74 -7.35
C MET A 127 7.34 2.76 -5.91
N GLU A 128 6.32 1.96 -5.60
CA GLU A 128 5.77 1.82 -4.25
C GLU A 128 6.83 1.22 -3.31
N ASN A 129 7.50 0.15 -3.73
CA ASN A 129 8.55 -0.49 -2.95
C ASN A 129 9.74 0.44 -2.68
N ALA A 130 10.16 1.25 -3.66
CA ALA A 130 11.20 2.26 -3.47
C ALA A 130 10.77 3.33 -2.44
N SER A 131 9.53 3.81 -2.54
CA SER A 131 8.97 4.77 -1.59
C SER A 131 8.86 4.18 -0.18
N HIS A 132 8.47 2.91 -0.06
CA HIS A 132 8.42 2.19 1.21
C HIS A 132 9.82 1.96 1.78
N ALA A 133 10.84 1.74 0.94
CA ALA A 133 12.22 1.60 1.37
C ALA A 133 12.74 2.89 2.03
N PHE A 134 12.44 4.05 1.44
CA PHE A 134 12.78 5.33 2.06
C PHE A 134 12.04 5.56 3.38
N LEU A 135 10.74 5.25 3.43
CA LEU A 135 9.98 5.31 4.69
C LEU A 135 10.58 4.42 5.78
N ASP A 136 11.05 3.22 5.42
CA ASP A 136 11.72 2.33 6.35
C ASP A 136 13.10 2.87 6.78
N ALA A 137 13.85 3.53 5.90
CA ALA A 137 15.09 4.23 6.26
C ALA A 137 14.84 5.36 7.28
N VAL A 138 13.81 6.18 7.06
CA VAL A 138 13.40 7.24 8.01
C VAL A 138 12.96 6.63 9.34
N ARG A 139 12.13 5.59 9.34
CA ARG A 139 11.70 4.87 10.56
C ARG A 139 12.89 4.40 11.39
N LYS A 140 13.86 3.75 10.75
CA LYS A 140 15.09 3.27 11.43
C LYS A 140 15.89 4.42 12.03
N SER A 141 15.87 5.58 11.38
CA SER A 141 16.63 6.78 11.77
C SER A 141 15.87 7.72 12.70
N MET A 142 14.63 7.41 13.10
CA MET A 142 13.78 8.30 13.90
C MET A 142 14.41 8.73 15.23
N ARG A 143 15.27 7.90 15.82
CA ARG A 143 16.00 8.28 17.04
C ARG A 143 16.98 9.40 16.75
N GLN A 144 17.79 9.26 15.70
CA GLN A 144 18.73 10.29 15.28
C GLN A 144 18.02 11.54 14.79
N VAL A 145 16.89 11.41 14.08
CA VAL A 145 16.05 12.55 13.67
C VAL A 145 15.59 13.36 14.88
N ARG A 146 15.14 12.71 15.96
CA ARG A 146 14.75 13.39 17.21
C ARG A 146 15.90 14.19 17.84
N ILE A 147 17.11 13.63 17.82
CA ILE A 147 18.31 14.31 18.30
C ILE A 147 18.62 15.50 17.40
N ALA A 148 18.57 15.31 16.08
CA ALA A 148 18.86 16.33 15.10
C ALA A 148 17.94 17.55 15.20
N ILE A 149 16.66 17.36 15.54
CA ILE A 149 15.69 18.46 15.68
C ILE A 149 15.53 18.96 17.14
N GLY A 150 16.34 18.47 18.09
CA GLY A 150 16.32 18.91 19.48
C GLY A 150 15.11 18.44 20.31
N THR A 151 14.42 17.37 19.88
CA THR A 151 13.21 16.83 20.54
C THR A 151 13.44 15.45 21.17
N ALA A 152 14.70 15.08 21.41
CA ALA A 152 15.07 13.79 21.99
C ALA A 152 14.43 13.54 23.37
N THR A 153 14.17 14.61 24.14
CA THR A 153 13.59 14.54 25.48
C THR A 153 12.13 14.98 25.45
N ILE A 154 11.21 14.03 25.54
CA ILE A 154 9.77 14.33 25.69
C ILE A 154 9.49 14.61 27.17
N ASN A 155 8.96 15.80 27.48
CA ASN A 155 8.44 16.08 28.82
C ASN A 155 7.05 15.41 28.99
N PRO A 156 6.92 14.35 29.83
CA PRO A 156 5.66 13.61 29.96
C PRO A 156 4.51 14.47 30.49
N LYS A 157 4.82 15.58 31.19
CA LYS A 157 3.83 16.51 31.75
C LYS A 157 3.11 17.32 30.68
N LEU A 158 3.67 17.41 29.47
CA LEU A 158 3.08 18.13 28.34
C LEU A 158 2.16 17.24 27.47
N LEU A 159 2.19 15.92 27.68
CA LEU A 159 1.41 14.95 26.90
C LEU A 159 -0.09 15.01 27.22
N THR A 160 -0.93 14.82 26.21
CA THR A 160 -2.36 14.54 26.41
C THR A 160 -2.56 13.14 27.00
N ALA A 161 -3.74 12.84 27.54
CA ALA A 161 -4.03 11.50 28.08
C ALA A 161 -3.84 10.39 27.02
N ALA A 162 -4.23 10.64 25.76
CA ALA A 162 -4.04 9.71 24.65
C ALA A 162 -2.55 9.55 24.28
N GLU A 163 -1.78 10.63 24.26
CA GLU A 163 -0.33 10.58 23.99
C GLU A 163 0.43 9.93 25.14
N ARG A 164 0.02 10.15 26.39
CA ARG A 164 0.57 9.48 27.57
C ARG A 164 0.38 7.97 27.49
N LEU A 165 -0.81 7.52 27.12
CA LEU A 165 -1.08 6.09 26.88
C LEU A 165 -0.20 5.52 25.76
N GLN A 166 0.00 6.27 24.66
CA GLN A 166 0.90 5.86 23.59
C GLN A 166 2.38 5.86 24.01
N TYR A 167 2.79 6.82 24.85
CA TYR A 167 4.13 6.95 25.39
C TYR A 167 4.44 5.83 26.39
N GLU A 168 3.52 5.50 27.30
CA GLU A 168 3.61 4.33 28.18
C GLU A 168 3.63 3.02 27.37
N GLY A 169 2.85 2.96 26.28
CA GLY A 169 2.92 1.88 25.30
C GLY A 169 4.21 1.86 24.48
N TYR A 170 4.91 2.99 24.33
CA TYR A 170 6.23 3.07 23.73
C TYR A 170 7.30 2.57 24.69
N LEU A 171 7.29 3.00 25.95
CA LEU A 171 8.25 2.55 26.97
C LEU A 171 8.26 1.02 27.11
N ARG A 172 7.07 0.39 27.23
CA ARG A 172 6.94 -1.08 27.24
C ARG A 172 7.48 -1.75 25.98
N ARG A 173 7.35 -1.09 24.81
CA ARG A 173 7.91 -1.59 23.56
C ARG A 173 9.43 -1.45 23.52
N GLU A 174 9.97 -0.34 24.02
CA GLU A 174 11.41 -0.11 24.08
C GLU A 174 12.09 -1.10 25.01
N GLU A 175 11.49 -1.42 26.16
CA GLU A 175 11.98 -2.49 27.05
C GLU A 175 12.04 -3.84 26.31
N ALA A 176 10.93 -4.25 25.67
CA ALA A 176 10.90 -5.48 24.89
C ALA A 176 11.88 -5.44 23.70
N ASN A 177 12.03 -4.29 23.04
CA ASN A 177 12.96 -4.09 21.95
C ASN A 177 14.42 -4.20 22.44
N ALA A 178 14.72 -3.66 23.62
CA ALA A 178 16.05 -3.69 24.23
C ALA A 178 16.46 -5.12 24.58
N VAL A 179 15.56 -5.92 25.17
CA VAL A 179 15.80 -7.34 25.43
C VAL A 179 16.09 -8.11 24.14
N ILE A 180 15.28 -7.90 23.09
CA ILE A 180 15.53 -8.54 21.79
C ILE A 180 16.87 -8.10 21.20
N ARG A 181 17.21 -6.81 21.26
CA ARG A 181 18.50 -6.29 20.75
C ARG A 181 19.69 -6.84 21.53
N GLY A 182 19.58 -6.99 22.85
CA GLY A 182 20.61 -7.61 23.70
C GLY A 182 20.89 -9.06 23.28
N LEU A 183 19.84 -9.86 23.10
CA LEU A 183 19.97 -11.24 22.62
C LEU A 183 20.58 -11.31 21.21
N VAL A 184 20.29 -10.33 20.34
CA VAL A 184 20.89 -10.25 19.00
C VAL A 184 22.38 -9.91 19.09
N SER A 185 22.78 -8.99 19.96
CA SER A 185 24.21 -8.66 20.17
C SER A 185 24.99 -9.83 20.77
N GLU A 186 24.34 -10.72 21.52
CA GLU A 186 24.91 -11.98 22.01
C GLU A 186 24.99 -13.07 20.93
N GLY A 187 24.59 -12.78 19.69
CA GLY A 187 24.63 -13.74 18.58
C GLY A 187 23.51 -14.78 18.57
N VAL A 188 22.48 -14.61 19.41
CA VAL A 188 21.36 -15.57 19.50
C VAL A 188 20.52 -15.54 18.22
N SER A 189 20.25 -16.73 17.66
CA SER A 189 19.45 -16.83 16.43
C SER A 189 18.02 -16.33 16.62
N ILE A 190 17.40 -15.78 15.57
CA ILE A 190 16.01 -15.31 15.59
C ILE A 190 15.03 -16.39 16.09
N LYS A 191 15.26 -17.66 15.72
CA LYS A 191 14.40 -18.77 16.14
C LYS A 191 14.45 -18.96 17.65
N GLU A 192 15.64 -18.86 18.23
CA GLU A 192 15.85 -18.99 19.66
C GLU A 192 15.34 -17.76 20.43
N ILE A 193 15.50 -16.54 19.89
CA ILE A 193 14.91 -15.33 20.48
C ILE A 193 13.38 -15.44 20.57
N VAL A 194 12.72 -15.96 19.52
CA VAL A 194 11.27 -16.20 19.52
C VAL A 194 10.88 -17.17 20.64
N ARG A 195 11.66 -18.24 20.83
CA ARG A 195 11.41 -19.25 21.87
C ARG A 195 11.60 -18.68 23.28
N ARG A 196 12.67 -17.91 23.51
CA ARG A 196 13.00 -17.31 24.82
C ARG A 196 12.05 -16.18 25.23
N THR A 197 11.67 -15.33 24.29
CA THR A 197 10.87 -14.13 24.57
C THR A 197 9.35 -14.36 24.43
N GLY A 198 8.92 -15.48 23.83
CA GLY A 198 7.51 -15.73 23.49
C GLY A 198 6.93 -14.79 22.42
N HIS A 199 7.75 -13.89 21.85
CA HIS A 199 7.30 -12.94 20.85
C HIS A 199 7.22 -13.57 19.45
N SER A 200 6.22 -13.14 18.66
CA SER A 200 6.08 -13.61 17.29
C SER A 200 7.35 -13.35 16.46
N ARG A 201 7.67 -14.27 15.54
CA ARG A 201 8.81 -14.14 14.62
C ARG A 201 8.80 -12.84 13.83
N LYS A 202 7.61 -12.33 13.50
CA LYS A 202 7.43 -11.04 12.82
C LYS A 202 7.88 -9.88 13.71
N LEU A 203 7.52 -9.91 14.99
CA LEU A 203 7.93 -8.88 15.95
C LEU A 203 9.45 -8.88 16.12
N VAL A 204 10.06 -10.04 16.41
CA VAL A 204 11.51 -10.15 16.57
C VAL A 204 12.24 -9.61 15.34
N ARG A 205 11.81 -10.01 14.12
CA ARG A 205 12.36 -9.47 12.87
C ARG A 205 12.21 -7.96 12.74
N SER A 206 11.07 -7.40 13.12
CA SER A 206 10.86 -5.94 13.05
C SER A 206 11.78 -5.16 14.01
N VAL A 207 12.09 -5.74 15.19
CA VAL A 207 13.01 -5.12 16.16
C VAL A 207 14.45 -5.19 15.67
N VAL A 208 14.88 -6.37 15.20
CA VAL A 208 16.21 -6.57 14.59
C VAL A 208 16.43 -5.58 13.45
N ARG A 209 15.38 -5.31 12.66
CA ARG A 209 15.42 -4.36 11.54
C ARG A 209 15.25 -2.89 11.95
N GLY A 210 15.07 -2.56 13.22
CA GLY A 210 14.90 -1.19 13.70
C GLY A 210 13.53 -0.54 13.39
N GLN A 211 12.51 -1.29 12.99
CA GLN A 211 11.22 -0.78 12.48
C GLN A 211 10.18 -0.45 13.59
N ARG A 212 10.59 -0.24 14.84
CA ARG A 212 9.68 -0.07 16.02
C ARG A 212 10.00 1.12 16.94
N THR A 213 10.80 2.06 16.48
CA THR A 213 11.29 3.24 17.21
C THR A 213 10.32 4.43 17.24
N ASP A 214 9.17 4.31 16.56
CA ASP A 214 8.12 5.33 16.53
C ASP A 214 7.42 5.42 17.90
N ILE A 215 7.47 6.61 18.48
CA ILE A 215 6.87 6.93 19.79
C ILE A 215 5.35 6.96 19.66
N PHE A 216 4.84 7.73 18.69
CA PHE A 216 3.40 7.85 18.43
C PHE A 216 3.00 7.13 17.14
N ARG A 217 1.89 6.39 17.22
CA ARG A 217 1.31 5.75 16.05
C ARG A 217 0.33 6.71 15.41
N ILE A 218 0.58 7.08 14.16
CA ILE A 218 -0.40 7.81 13.36
C ILE A 218 -1.55 6.84 13.05
N ARG A 219 -2.69 7.03 13.73
CA ARG A 219 -3.95 6.46 13.27
C ARG A 219 -4.49 7.48 12.25
N GLN A 220 -4.80 7.05 11.02
CA GLN A 220 -5.59 7.89 10.12
C GLN A 220 -6.87 8.23 10.86
N THR A 221 -7.06 9.51 11.15
CA THR A 221 -8.24 9.98 11.86
C THR A 221 -9.31 10.29 10.83
N SER A 222 -10.58 10.11 11.18
CA SER A 222 -11.68 10.57 10.33
C SER A 222 -11.63 12.08 10.04
N LEU A 223 -10.80 12.83 10.78
CA LEU A 223 -10.58 14.26 10.68
C LEU A 223 -9.66 14.67 9.51
N GLU A 224 -8.85 13.77 8.96
CA GLU A 224 -7.85 14.10 7.92
C GLU A 224 -8.43 14.95 6.76
N PRO A 225 -9.60 14.61 6.19
CA PRO A 225 -10.19 15.40 5.10
C PRO A 225 -10.66 16.79 5.52
N HIS A 226 -10.84 17.01 6.82
CA HIS A 226 -11.41 18.24 7.40
C HIS A 226 -10.35 19.11 8.10
N LEU A 227 -9.08 18.68 8.12
CA LEU A 227 -7.99 19.43 8.74
C LEU A 227 -7.82 20.84 8.14
N PRO A 228 -7.84 21.05 6.80
CA PRO A 228 -7.68 22.39 6.24
C PRO A 228 -8.77 23.36 6.71
N TRP A 229 -10.01 22.88 6.80
CA TRP A 229 -11.13 23.69 7.30
C TRP A 229 -10.98 24.00 8.79
N LEU A 230 -10.60 23.00 9.60
CA LEU A 230 -10.37 23.19 11.03
C LEU A 230 -9.24 24.18 11.31
N GLU A 231 -8.14 24.10 10.56
CA GLU A 231 -7.01 25.05 10.66
C GLU A 231 -7.46 26.47 10.29
N ALA A 232 -8.20 26.64 9.19
CA ALA A 232 -8.74 27.94 8.80
C ALA A 232 -9.66 28.55 9.87
N GLN A 233 -10.56 27.76 10.47
CA GLN A 233 -11.44 28.25 11.55
C GLN A 233 -10.67 28.57 12.83
N TRP A 234 -9.63 27.81 13.12
CA TRP A 234 -8.77 28.03 14.27
C TRP A 234 -7.99 29.34 14.16
N ASP A 235 -7.43 29.58 12.98
CA ASP A 235 -6.70 30.81 12.65
C ASP A 235 -7.65 32.01 12.60
N ALA A 236 -8.91 31.81 12.22
CA ALA A 236 -9.99 32.79 12.33
C ALA A 236 -10.49 33.04 13.77
N GLY A 237 -9.91 32.40 14.78
CA GLY A 237 -10.20 32.65 16.20
C GLY A 237 -11.26 31.73 16.83
N LEU A 238 -11.80 30.75 16.10
CA LEU A 238 -12.78 29.81 16.64
C LEU A 238 -12.09 28.72 17.48
N ARG A 239 -11.85 29.01 18.77
CA ARG A 239 -11.04 28.14 19.65
C ARG A 239 -11.83 27.10 20.46
N ASN A 240 -13.16 27.07 20.32
CA ASN A 240 -14.02 26.14 21.04
C ASN A 240 -14.18 24.82 20.26
N GLY A 241 -13.60 23.73 20.78
CA GLY A 241 -13.66 22.41 20.15
C GLY A 241 -15.07 21.82 19.99
N ALA A 242 -16.02 22.17 20.87
CA ALA A 242 -17.40 21.73 20.72
C ALA A 242 -18.12 22.50 19.61
N GLU A 243 -17.78 23.77 19.42
CA GLU A 243 -18.30 24.59 18.33
C GLU A 243 -17.78 24.14 16.97
N LEU A 244 -16.47 23.90 16.88
CA LEU A 244 -15.84 23.31 15.68
C LEU A 244 -16.49 21.98 15.29
N TRP A 245 -16.83 21.14 16.27
CA TRP A 245 -17.51 19.87 16.00
C TRP A 245 -18.93 20.07 15.48
N ARG A 246 -19.71 21.01 16.05
CA ARG A 246 -21.07 21.31 15.58
C ARG A 246 -21.07 21.74 14.11
N GLN A 247 -20.15 22.64 13.75
CA GLN A 247 -20.02 23.13 12.38
C GLN A 247 -19.52 22.04 11.42
N LEU A 248 -18.56 21.22 11.83
CA LEU A 248 -18.15 20.06 11.03
C LEU A 248 -19.29 19.08 10.79
N ARG A 249 -20.12 18.83 11.80
CA ARG A 249 -21.28 17.93 11.68
C ARG A 249 -22.28 18.45 10.65
N LEU A 250 -22.51 19.76 10.59
CA LEU A 250 -23.34 20.41 9.56
C LEU A 250 -22.71 20.27 8.16
N ALA A 251 -21.38 20.30 8.06
CA ALA A 251 -20.63 20.08 6.83
C ALA A 251 -20.47 18.58 6.44
N GLY A 252 -21.21 17.67 7.10
CA GLY A 252 -21.25 16.25 6.75
C GLY A 252 -20.24 15.36 7.49
N PHE A 253 -19.57 15.86 8.53
CA PHE A 253 -18.65 15.05 9.33
C PHE A 253 -19.40 14.05 10.24
N GLY A 254 -19.16 12.76 10.05
CA GLY A 254 -19.74 11.68 10.86
C GLY A 254 -18.98 11.31 12.14
N GLY A 255 -17.95 12.06 12.53
CA GLY A 255 -17.12 11.74 13.70
C GLY A 255 -17.65 12.28 15.03
N GLY A 256 -17.18 11.69 16.13
CA GLY A 256 -17.60 12.06 17.48
C GLY A 256 -16.96 13.35 18.01
N LEU A 257 -17.68 14.04 18.90
CA LEU A 257 -17.26 15.29 19.57
C LEU A 257 -15.84 15.22 20.15
N ARG A 258 -15.53 14.10 20.80
CA ARG A 258 -14.24 13.85 21.45
C ARG A 258 -13.05 14.04 20.50
N VAL A 259 -13.19 13.65 19.23
CA VAL A 259 -12.08 13.70 18.27
C VAL A 259 -11.71 15.15 17.95
N VAL A 260 -12.71 16.02 17.80
CA VAL A 260 -12.51 17.45 17.49
C VAL A 260 -12.07 18.22 18.73
N THR A 261 -12.61 17.90 19.91
CA THR A 261 -12.19 18.55 21.16
C THR A 261 -10.78 18.15 21.57
N GLU A 262 -10.35 16.91 21.30
CA GLU A 262 -8.94 16.49 21.46
C GLU A 262 -8.03 17.24 20.48
N TRP A 263 -8.44 17.41 19.21
CA TRP A 263 -7.69 18.23 18.23
C TRP A 263 -7.54 19.69 18.68
N ALA A 264 -8.64 20.35 19.10
CA ALA A 264 -8.61 21.72 19.62
C ALA A 264 -7.78 21.85 20.91
N THR A 265 -7.76 20.80 21.74
CA THR A 265 -6.92 20.78 22.95
C THR A 265 -5.44 20.65 22.61
N ARG A 266 -5.09 19.82 21.61
CA ARG A 266 -3.71 19.75 21.09
C ARG A 266 -3.27 21.08 20.52
N ARG A 267 -4.12 21.76 19.75
CA ARG A 267 -3.78 23.03 19.10
C ARG A 267 -3.52 24.15 20.12
N ARG A 268 -4.37 24.29 21.15
CA ARG A 268 -4.11 25.18 22.30
C ARG A 268 -2.81 24.89 23.03
N ARG A 269 -2.48 23.60 23.22
CA ARG A 269 -1.24 23.19 23.89
C ARG A 269 -0.01 23.43 23.02
N ALA A 270 -0.12 23.25 21.70
CA ALA A 270 0.95 23.53 20.75
C ALA A 270 1.28 25.02 20.70
N GLU A 271 0.28 25.89 20.64
CA GLU A 271 0.47 27.36 20.74
C GLU A 271 1.07 27.76 22.09
N LYS A 272 0.62 27.15 23.19
CA LYS A 272 1.22 27.38 24.51
C LYS A 272 2.66 26.83 24.61
N ALA A 273 3.00 25.86 23.76
CA ALA A 273 4.33 25.28 23.63
C ALA A 273 5.20 26.00 22.59
N GLU A 274 4.77 27.10 21.96
CA GLU A 274 5.67 27.90 21.11
C GLU A 274 6.87 28.50 21.89
N ASN A 275 6.85 28.44 23.23
CA ASN A 275 8.02 28.70 24.08
C ASN A 275 8.91 27.44 24.35
N GLY A 276 8.70 26.32 23.66
CA GLY A 276 9.54 25.12 23.79
C GLY A 276 9.28 24.08 22.69
N LEU A 277 10.30 23.78 21.89
CA LEU A 277 10.33 22.77 20.82
C LEU A 277 9.74 21.41 21.28
N GLY A 278 8.44 21.23 21.06
CA GLY A 278 7.67 20.15 21.66
C GLY A 278 7.11 19.20 20.62
N HIS A 279 8.00 18.40 20.01
CA HIS A 279 7.77 17.05 19.45
C HIS A 279 8.27 16.87 18.00
N ALA A 280 8.87 15.70 17.74
CA ALA A 280 9.30 15.30 16.41
C ALA A 280 8.13 14.95 15.49
N PRO A 281 8.11 15.40 14.24
CA PRO A 281 7.15 14.90 13.27
C PRO A 281 7.29 13.38 13.11
N ALA A 282 6.18 12.70 12.80
CA ALA A 282 6.22 11.26 12.58
C ALA A 282 7.00 10.91 11.30
N ALA A 283 7.49 9.68 11.19
CA ALA A 283 8.30 9.22 10.05
C ALA A 283 7.65 9.50 8.68
N ARG A 284 6.33 9.31 8.55
CA ARG A 284 5.61 9.61 7.31
C ARG A 284 5.57 11.09 6.98
N THR A 285 5.47 11.95 7.99
CA THR A 285 5.54 13.40 7.81
C THR A 285 6.94 13.80 7.36
N ILE A 286 7.99 13.28 7.99
CA ILE A 286 9.37 13.52 7.56
C ILE A 286 9.58 13.09 6.11
N VAL A 287 9.14 11.89 5.72
CA VAL A 287 9.21 11.45 4.31
C VAL A 287 8.53 12.45 3.37
N ARG A 288 7.30 12.87 3.69
CA ARG A 288 6.54 13.82 2.87
C ARG A 288 7.25 15.17 2.75
N LEU A 289 7.81 15.70 3.84
CA LEU A 289 8.57 16.95 3.87
C LEU A 289 9.87 16.85 3.05
N MET A 290 10.55 15.70 3.10
CA MET A 290 11.81 15.48 2.40
C MET A 290 11.65 15.15 0.92
N THR A 291 10.43 14.80 0.46
CA THR A 291 10.16 14.44 -0.95
C THR A 291 9.09 15.34 -1.57
N LEU A 292 7.81 15.06 -1.32
CA LEU A 292 6.67 15.65 -2.04
C LEU A 292 6.43 17.13 -1.75
N GLU A 293 6.75 17.59 -0.53
CA GLU A 293 6.44 18.96 -0.09
C GLU A 293 7.62 19.90 -0.12
N ARG A 294 8.78 19.48 -0.65
CA ARG A 294 10.02 20.28 -0.60
C ARG A 294 9.83 21.70 -1.17
N ASN A 295 8.93 21.85 -2.13
CA ASN A 295 8.64 23.13 -2.80
C ASN A 295 7.56 23.98 -2.08
N ASN A 296 6.85 23.42 -1.09
CA ASN A 296 5.74 24.05 -0.38
C ASN A 296 5.92 23.95 1.15
N LEU A 297 7.15 24.16 1.65
CA LEU A 297 7.46 24.10 3.08
C LEU A 297 7.17 25.42 3.79
N THR A 298 6.52 25.35 4.95
CA THR A 298 6.48 26.47 5.90
C THR A 298 7.86 26.72 6.51
N LYS A 299 8.11 27.92 7.05
CA LYS A 299 9.41 28.28 7.67
C LYS A 299 9.87 27.26 8.73
N ALA A 300 8.96 26.80 9.59
CA ALA A 300 9.27 25.80 10.63
C ALA A 300 9.59 24.42 10.04
N GLN A 301 8.89 24.01 8.97
CA GLN A 301 9.20 22.77 8.26
C GLN A 301 10.54 22.84 7.54
N THR A 302 10.87 23.98 6.90
CA THR A 302 12.17 24.20 6.26
C THR A 302 13.31 24.07 7.27
N MET A 303 13.19 24.68 8.45
CA MET A 303 14.19 24.52 9.52
C MET A 303 14.32 23.07 9.99
N THR A 304 13.20 22.34 10.08
CA THR A 304 13.19 20.92 10.45
C THR A 304 13.91 20.07 9.40
N VAL A 305 13.61 20.28 8.12
CA VAL A 305 14.24 19.56 7.00
C VAL A 305 15.72 19.88 6.94
N ALA A 306 16.12 21.15 7.04
CA ALA A 306 17.52 21.57 7.03
C ALA A 306 18.32 20.92 8.17
N ALA A 307 17.77 20.90 9.40
CA ALA A 307 18.43 20.24 10.53
C ALA A 307 18.60 18.72 10.35
N ILE A 308 17.65 18.06 9.66
CA ILE A 308 17.74 16.65 9.31
C ILE A 308 18.79 16.42 8.22
N GLU A 309 18.75 17.21 7.15
CA GLU A 309 19.68 17.09 6.01
C GLU A 309 21.14 17.34 6.45
N GLU A 310 21.37 18.31 7.32
CA GLU A 310 22.70 18.64 7.84
C GLU A 310 23.27 17.51 8.73
N ARG A 311 22.45 16.93 9.60
CA ARG A 311 22.92 16.01 10.65
C ARG A 311 22.81 14.53 10.27
N LEU A 312 22.07 14.21 9.21
CA LEU A 312 21.80 12.84 8.77
C LEU A 312 22.04 12.69 7.25
N PRO A 313 23.30 12.81 6.79
CA PRO A 313 23.65 12.70 5.37
C PRO A 313 23.22 11.34 4.77
N ASP A 314 23.25 10.25 5.55
CA ASP A 314 22.80 8.93 5.09
C ASP A 314 21.30 8.90 4.70
N LEU A 315 20.47 9.74 5.32
CA LEU A 315 19.06 9.88 4.94
C LEU A 315 18.89 10.69 3.65
N VAL A 316 19.74 11.70 3.45
CA VAL A 316 19.79 12.47 2.20
C VAL A 316 20.18 11.54 1.06
N GLU A 317 21.25 10.77 1.25
CA GLU A 317 21.69 9.78 0.27
C GLU A 317 20.61 8.73 -0.03
N ALA A 318 19.93 8.20 1.01
CA ALA A 318 18.83 7.26 0.81
C ALA A 318 17.65 7.86 0.02
N ARG A 319 17.35 9.16 0.20
CA ARG A 319 16.34 9.87 -0.59
C ARG A 319 16.80 9.95 -2.05
N ASP A 320 18.01 10.43 -2.27
CA ASP A 320 18.54 10.70 -3.61
C ASP A 320 18.71 9.39 -4.43
N VAL A 321 19.05 8.28 -3.76
CA VAL A 321 19.02 6.94 -4.35
C VAL A 321 17.61 6.53 -4.77
N VAL A 322 16.59 6.78 -3.95
CA VAL A 322 15.20 6.45 -4.30
C VAL A 322 14.66 7.35 -5.42
N GLU A 323 15.02 8.63 -5.40
CA GLU A 323 14.65 9.58 -6.45
C GLU A 323 15.29 9.22 -7.80
N SER A 324 16.60 8.94 -7.81
CA SER A 324 17.29 8.47 -9.02
C SER A 324 16.72 7.15 -9.56
N PHE A 325 16.23 6.25 -8.70
CA PHE A 325 15.50 5.05 -9.16
C PHE A 325 14.20 5.40 -9.89
N HIS A 326 13.41 6.34 -9.36
CA HIS A 326 12.19 6.81 -10.02
C HIS A 326 12.51 7.51 -11.34
N GLU A 327 13.56 8.32 -11.40
CA GLU A 327 14.00 8.96 -12.63
C GLU A 327 14.47 7.95 -13.68
N MET A 328 15.25 6.94 -13.28
CA MET A 328 15.71 5.86 -14.16
C MET A 328 14.53 5.11 -14.80
N LEU A 329 13.49 4.79 -14.02
CA LEU A 329 12.26 4.19 -14.54
C LEU A 329 11.51 5.10 -15.52
N ARG A 330 11.50 6.42 -15.29
CA ARG A 330 10.84 7.39 -16.19
C ARG A 330 11.62 7.61 -17.48
N ARG A 331 12.96 7.72 -17.40
CA ARG A 331 13.86 7.94 -18.56
C ARG A 331 14.12 6.65 -19.35
N LYS A 332 13.75 5.49 -18.82
CA LYS A 332 14.02 4.17 -19.40
C LYS A 332 15.52 3.86 -19.55
N SER A 333 16.34 4.38 -18.64
CA SER A 333 17.80 4.22 -18.68
C SER A 333 18.21 2.89 -18.04
N LYS A 334 18.32 1.84 -18.86
CA LYS A 334 18.66 0.48 -18.39
C LYS A 334 20.12 0.38 -17.92
N ASP A 335 21.01 1.15 -18.52
CA ASP A 335 22.45 1.05 -18.30
C ASP A 335 22.88 1.60 -16.93
N ASP A 336 22.06 2.48 -16.34
CA ASP A 336 22.29 3.04 -15.01
C ASP A 336 21.95 2.05 -13.87
N LEU A 337 21.28 0.92 -14.17
CA LEU A 337 20.72 0.03 -13.15
C LEU A 337 21.79 -0.59 -12.25
N ASP A 338 22.93 -1.01 -12.81
CA ASP A 338 23.98 -1.67 -12.02
C ASP A 338 24.69 -0.67 -11.11
N ALA A 339 25.06 0.50 -11.63
CA ALA A 339 25.63 1.58 -10.83
C ALA A 339 24.65 2.03 -9.72
N TRP A 340 23.35 2.08 -10.04
CA TRP A 340 22.31 2.37 -9.06
C TRP A 340 22.21 1.28 -7.97
N ILE A 341 22.31 -0.01 -8.33
CA ILE A 341 22.29 -1.13 -7.37
C ILE A 341 23.45 -1.01 -6.40
N ASP A 342 24.66 -0.71 -6.87
CA ASP A 342 25.85 -0.59 -6.02
C ASP A 342 25.71 0.58 -5.03
N ARG A 343 25.29 1.74 -5.52
CA ARG A 343 24.99 2.91 -4.68
C ARG A 343 23.88 2.61 -3.65
N ALA A 344 22.82 1.93 -4.08
CA ALA A 344 21.72 1.56 -3.21
C ALA A 344 22.11 0.51 -2.15
N ALA A 345 23.00 -0.41 -2.48
CA ALA A 345 23.52 -1.42 -1.55
C ALA A 345 24.37 -0.82 -0.42
N ALA A 346 25.05 0.30 -0.68
CA ALA A 346 25.83 1.03 0.30
C ALA A 346 25.00 2.00 1.19
N SER A 347 23.74 2.25 0.86
CA SER A 347 22.87 3.21 1.57
C SER A 347 21.84 2.55 2.50
N LEU A 348 21.01 3.35 3.18
CA LEU A 348 19.97 2.86 4.09
C LEU A 348 18.85 2.06 3.38
N VAL A 349 18.82 2.05 2.04
CA VAL A 349 17.89 1.28 1.21
C VAL A 349 18.48 -0.02 0.66
N ALA A 350 19.60 -0.52 1.21
CA ALA A 350 20.23 -1.79 0.79
C ALA A 350 19.27 -3.00 0.71
N SER A 351 18.27 -3.09 1.58
CA SER A 351 17.27 -4.16 1.50
C SER A 351 16.41 -4.10 0.24
N PHE A 352 16.16 -2.90 -0.27
CA PHE A 352 15.45 -2.69 -1.53
C PHE A 352 16.34 -3.05 -2.72
N ALA A 353 17.62 -2.65 -2.71
CA ALA A 353 18.62 -3.05 -3.71
C ALA A 353 18.71 -4.58 -3.83
N ASN A 354 18.83 -5.28 -2.69
CA ASN A 354 18.79 -6.75 -2.64
C ASN A 354 17.50 -7.34 -3.24
N GLY A 355 16.37 -6.67 -3.04
CA GLY A 355 15.11 -7.05 -3.67
C GLY A 355 15.16 -6.90 -5.18
N VAL A 356 15.69 -5.78 -5.69
CA VAL A 356 15.89 -5.53 -7.13
C VAL A 356 16.83 -6.57 -7.74
N VAL A 357 17.96 -6.88 -7.10
CA VAL A 357 18.92 -7.90 -7.57
C VAL A 357 18.26 -9.27 -7.77
N ARG A 358 17.41 -9.71 -6.82
CA ARG A 358 16.69 -11.00 -6.94
C ARG A 358 15.74 -11.08 -8.13
N ASP A 359 15.31 -9.94 -8.66
CA ASP A 359 14.36 -9.83 -9.77
C ASP A 359 14.97 -9.03 -10.93
N ARG A 360 16.31 -9.01 -11.04
CA ARG A 360 17.07 -8.07 -11.88
C ARG A 360 16.61 -8.05 -13.32
N VAL A 361 16.46 -9.22 -13.94
CA VAL A 361 16.02 -9.36 -15.33
C VAL A 361 14.63 -8.74 -15.53
N ALA A 362 13.67 -9.04 -14.64
CA ALA A 362 12.32 -8.52 -14.77
C ALA A 362 12.24 -7.00 -14.49
N VAL A 363 13.07 -6.49 -13.58
CA VAL A 363 13.20 -5.03 -13.35
C VAL A 363 13.83 -4.35 -14.55
N GLN A 364 14.84 -4.96 -15.15
CA GLN A 364 15.50 -4.44 -16.34
C GLN A 364 14.52 -4.36 -17.52
N ASN A 365 13.72 -5.40 -17.72
CA ASN A 365 12.64 -5.41 -18.70
C ASN A 365 11.56 -4.38 -18.36
N ALA A 366 11.28 -4.14 -17.07
CA ALA A 366 10.36 -3.08 -16.64
C ALA A 366 10.88 -1.66 -16.92
N ILE A 367 12.19 -1.45 -17.08
CA ILE A 367 12.72 -0.14 -17.45
C ILE A 367 12.45 0.13 -18.94
N THR A 368 12.66 -0.85 -19.81
CA THR A 368 12.65 -0.65 -21.28
C THR A 368 11.30 -0.97 -21.94
N SER A 369 10.59 -1.99 -21.45
CA SER A 369 9.39 -2.52 -22.08
C SER A 369 8.28 -1.47 -22.20
N ILE A 370 7.36 -1.64 -23.15
CA ILE A 370 6.11 -0.85 -23.17
C ILE A 370 5.05 -1.47 -22.26
N TRP A 371 5.21 -2.74 -21.88
CA TRP A 371 4.24 -3.50 -21.11
C TRP A 371 4.41 -3.26 -19.62
N SER A 372 3.31 -3.29 -18.87
CA SER A 372 3.24 -3.21 -17.41
C SER A 372 1.97 -3.91 -16.93
N ASN A 373 1.92 -4.26 -15.65
CA ASN A 373 0.74 -4.90 -15.07
C ASN A 373 -0.41 -3.89 -14.79
N GLY A 374 -0.22 -2.59 -15.01
CA GLY A 374 -1.26 -1.58 -14.79
C GLY A 374 -2.56 -1.81 -15.58
N GLN A 375 -2.48 -2.43 -16.76
CA GLN A 375 -3.69 -2.84 -17.50
C GLN A 375 -4.46 -3.93 -16.75
N THR A 376 -3.76 -4.93 -16.20
CA THR A 376 -4.33 -6.00 -15.37
C THR A 376 -5.01 -5.39 -14.14
N GLU A 377 -4.37 -4.41 -13.49
CA GLU A 377 -4.96 -3.67 -12.37
C GLU A 377 -6.25 -2.94 -12.78
N GLY A 378 -6.27 -2.37 -13.99
CA GLY A 378 -7.47 -1.80 -14.60
C GLY A 378 -8.61 -2.82 -14.74
N GLN A 379 -8.30 -4.04 -15.21
CA GLN A 379 -9.29 -5.13 -15.28
C GLN A 379 -9.74 -5.60 -13.89
N ILE A 380 -8.83 -5.68 -12.93
CA ILE A 380 -9.18 -5.98 -11.53
C ILE A 380 -10.13 -4.92 -10.99
N THR A 381 -9.88 -3.64 -11.27
CA THR A 381 -10.73 -2.54 -10.84
C THR A 381 -12.11 -2.63 -11.48
N LYS A 382 -12.18 -2.92 -12.79
CA LYS A 382 -13.42 -3.20 -13.50
C LYS A 382 -14.19 -4.39 -12.90
N LEU A 383 -13.51 -5.49 -12.61
CA LEU A 383 -14.10 -6.67 -11.99
C LEU A 383 -14.64 -6.36 -10.59
N LYS A 384 -13.88 -5.63 -9.77
CA LYS A 384 -14.32 -5.14 -8.45
C LYS A 384 -15.54 -4.22 -8.57
N LEU A 385 -15.59 -3.36 -9.59
CA LEU A 385 -16.72 -2.47 -9.85
C LEU A 385 -17.97 -3.26 -10.25
N ILE A 386 -17.87 -4.20 -11.19
CA ILE A 386 -18.98 -5.08 -11.60
C ILE A 386 -19.48 -5.87 -10.39
N LYS A 387 -18.56 -6.44 -9.59
CA LYS A 387 -18.91 -7.12 -8.35
C LYS A 387 -19.69 -6.20 -7.40
N ARG A 388 -19.24 -4.97 -7.17
CA ARG A 388 -19.97 -4.03 -6.31
C ARG A 388 -21.38 -3.75 -6.85
N HIS A 389 -21.54 -3.51 -8.15
CA HIS A 389 -22.84 -3.24 -8.77
C HIS A 389 -23.80 -4.43 -8.68
N VAL A 390 -23.32 -5.64 -8.95
CA VAL A 390 -24.14 -6.85 -8.86
C VAL A 390 -24.54 -7.12 -7.40
N TRP A 391 -23.65 -6.88 -6.44
CA TRP A 391 -23.93 -7.06 -5.02
C TRP A 391 -24.83 -5.97 -4.44
N THR A 392 -24.74 -4.71 -4.90
CA THR A 392 -25.68 -3.65 -4.49
C THR A 392 -27.05 -3.81 -5.15
N ALA A 393 -27.13 -4.30 -6.39
CA ALA A 393 -28.40 -4.70 -7.01
C ALA A 393 -29.04 -5.93 -6.33
N SER A 394 -28.23 -6.75 -5.66
CA SER A 394 -28.66 -7.89 -4.85
C SER A 394 -28.78 -7.58 -3.35
N ALA A 395 -28.55 -6.32 -2.93
CA ALA A 395 -28.74 -5.91 -1.53
C ALA A 395 -30.23 -5.81 -1.14
N LEU A 396 -31.14 -6.03 -2.09
CA LEU A 396 -32.43 -6.64 -1.80
C LEU A 396 -32.26 -8.17 -1.83
N GLN A 397 -31.98 -8.70 -0.63
CA GLN A 397 -32.08 -10.10 -0.20
C GLN A 397 -30.93 -11.07 -0.55
N ALA A 398 -30.14 -11.25 0.51
CA ALA A 398 -29.29 -12.34 0.99
C ALA A 398 -29.17 -13.66 0.21
N GLU A 399 -27.93 -14.16 0.28
CA GLU A 399 -27.49 -15.56 0.38
C GLU A 399 -28.08 -16.56 -0.60
N SER A 400 -27.41 -16.73 -1.75
CA SER A 400 -27.32 -17.99 -2.50
C SER A 400 -26.71 -17.72 -3.87
N PHE A 401 -25.40 -17.51 -3.94
CA PHE A 401 -24.70 -17.68 -5.22
C PHE A 401 -23.33 -18.30 -4.99
N VAL A 402 -23.17 -19.48 -5.59
CA VAL A 402 -21.94 -20.27 -5.78
C VAL A 402 -21.64 -21.29 -4.68
N ALA A 403 -22.36 -22.42 -4.74
CA ALA A 403 -21.72 -23.72 -4.86
C ALA A 403 -21.66 -24.07 -6.36
#